data_AF-A0A7C4GWN2-F1
#
_entry.id   AF-A0A7C4GWN2-F1
#
_cell.length_a   1.000
_cell.length_b   1.000
_cell.length_c   1.000
_cell.angle_alpha   90.00
_cell.angle_beta   90.00
_cell.angle_gamma   90.00
#
_symmetry.space_group_name_H-M   'P 1'
#
loop_
_entity.id
_entity.type
_entity.pdbx_description
1 polymer ?
#
loop_
_entity_poly.entity_id
_entity_poly.type
_entity_poly.pdbx_seq_one_letter_code
_entity_poly.pdbx_strand_id
1 'polypeptide(L)'
;RHHSKELEKIAIRIENGVKEELLPLIRIRGVGRVRARILYNAGIKSIEDLRRTDPKRLLSLRGFGEALVRQIYEEIASSRKEQQG
;
A
#
# COMPACT_ATOMS: atom_id res chain seq x y z
N ARG A 1 31.65 -18.44 12.66
CA ARG A 1 30.83 -18.00 11.50
C ARG A 1 29.71 -17.11 12.01
N HIS A 2 29.90 -15.79 12.07
CA HIS A 2 29.01 -14.83 12.75
C HIS A 2 28.35 -13.79 11.81
N HIS A 3 28.35 -14.04 10.49
CA HIS A 3 27.95 -13.04 9.49
C HIS A 3 26.53 -13.25 8.90
N SER A 4 25.84 -14.34 9.22
CA SER A 4 24.54 -14.69 8.63
C SER A 4 23.33 -14.04 9.32
N LYS A 5 23.38 -13.80 10.64
CA LYS A 5 22.22 -13.27 11.40
C LYS A 5 21.90 -11.80 11.11
N GLU A 6 22.88 -10.99 10.73
CA GLU A 6 22.66 -9.58 10.38
C GLU A 6 22.03 -9.43 8.99
N LEU A 7 22.44 -10.28 8.03
CA LEU A 7 21.82 -10.34 6.70
C LEU A 7 20.36 -10.77 6.79
N GLU A 8 20.04 -11.72 7.66
CA GLU A 8 18.67 -12.18 7.88
C GLU A 8 17.79 -11.07 8.47
N LYS A 9 18.29 -10.28 9.43
CA LYS A 9 17.57 -9.10 9.95
C LYS A 9 17.37 -8.01 8.90
N ILE A 10 18.35 -7.78 8.03
CA ILE A 10 18.24 -6.80 6.94
C ILE A 10 17.27 -7.32 5.87
N ALA A 11 17.35 -8.59 5.50
CA ALA A 11 16.41 -9.26 4.60
C ALA A 11 15.00 -9.20 5.18
N ILE A 12 14.81 -9.50 6.47
CA ILE A 12 13.54 -9.33 7.19
C ILE A 12 13.10 -7.87 7.18
N ARG A 13 13.99 -6.87 7.26
CA ARG A 13 13.61 -5.44 7.17
C ARG A 13 13.34 -4.96 5.75
N ILE A 14 13.91 -5.60 4.74
CA ILE A 14 13.64 -5.36 3.32
C ILE A 14 12.34 -6.06 2.93
N GLU A 15 12.19 -7.33 3.28
CA GLU A 15 10.94 -8.09 3.22
C GLU A 15 9.86 -7.35 3.98
N ASN A 16 10.02 -7.05 5.27
CA ASN A 16 8.98 -6.32 5.99
C ASN A 16 8.83 -4.92 5.41
N GLY A 17 9.90 -4.15 5.20
CA GLY A 17 9.88 -2.73 4.78
C GLY A 17 9.36 -2.44 3.38
N VAL A 18 9.53 -3.38 2.46
CA VAL A 18 9.18 -3.31 1.04
C VAL A 18 8.77 -4.71 0.60
N LYS A 19 7.78 -5.33 1.27
CA LYS A 19 7.13 -6.52 0.72
C LYS A 19 6.77 -6.18 -0.73
N GLU A 20 7.15 -6.99 -1.70
CA GLU A 20 6.74 -6.77 -3.10
C GLU A 20 5.22 -6.61 -3.23
N GLU A 21 4.49 -7.18 -2.27
CA GLU A 21 3.07 -7.00 -1.95
C GLU A 21 2.62 -5.52 -1.80
N LEU A 22 3.51 -4.62 -1.38
CA LEU A 22 3.27 -3.18 -1.18
C LEU A 22 3.55 -2.36 -2.44
N LEU A 23 4.30 -2.91 -3.41
CA LEU A 23 4.64 -2.22 -4.65
C LEU A 23 3.41 -1.71 -5.43
N PRO A 24 2.27 -2.44 -5.51
CA PRO A 24 1.08 -1.90 -6.18
C PRO A 24 0.51 -0.68 -5.47
N LEU A 25 0.59 -0.63 -4.13
CA LEU A 25 0.02 0.45 -3.32
C LEU A 25 0.92 1.69 -3.31
N ILE A 26 2.24 1.50 -3.33
CA ILE A 26 3.22 2.60 -3.35
C ILE A 26 3.17 3.39 -4.68
N ARG A 27 2.66 2.78 -5.75
CA ARG A 27 2.47 3.43 -7.05
C ARG A 27 1.34 4.47 -7.05
N ILE A 28 0.44 4.42 -6.06
CA ILE A 28 -0.65 5.38 -5.94
C ILE A 28 -0.10 6.72 -5.44
N ARG A 29 -0.40 7.80 -6.15
CA ARG A 29 0.02 9.15 -5.78
C ARG A 29 -0.54 9.50 -4.40
N GLY A 30 0.35 9.86 -3.48
CA GLY A 30 0.00 10.18 -2.09
C GLY A 30 0.10 9.01 -1.10
N VAL A 31 0.28 7.77 -1.59
CA VAL A 31 0.51 6.58 -0.76
C VAL A 31 2.01 6.24 -0.73
N GLY A 32 2.73 6.84 0.20
CA GLY A 32 4.13 6.48 0.47
C GLY A 32 4.27 5.20 1.32
N ARG A 33 5.51 4.81 1.61
CA ARG A 33 5.86 3.61 2.41
C ARG A 33 5.09 3.49 3.73
N VAL A 34 4.91 4.60 4.45
CA VAL A 34 4.19 4.64 5.73
C VAL A 34 2.71 4.33 5.55
N ARG A 35 2.06 4.92 4.55
CA ARG A 35 0.63 4.70 4.28
C ARG A 35 0.38 3.32 3.66
N ALA A 36 1.26 2.86 2.80
CA ALA A 36 1.24 1.50 2.28
C ALA A 36 1.31 0.47 3.42
N ARG A 37 2.15 0.70 4.45
CA ARG A 37 2.18 -0.14 5.65
C ARG A 37 0.83 -0.15 6.39
N ILE A 38 0.22 1.02 6.56
CA ILE A 38 -1.05 1.14 7.28
C ILE A 38 -2.16 0.38 6.54
N LEU A 39 -2.23 0.51 5.20
CA LEU A 39 -3.16 -0.26 4.37
C LEU A 39 -2.92 -1.77 4.52
N TYR A 40 -1.67 -2.19 4.44
CA TYR A 40 -1.29 -3.59 4.59
C TYR A 40 -1.69 -4.16 5.95
N ASN A 41 -1.41 -3.43 7.02
CA ASN A 41 -1.80 -3.79 8.38
C ASN A 41 -3.32 -3.81 8.56
N ALA A 42 -4.06 -2.99 7.79
CA ALA A 42 -5.52 -2.99 7.75
C ALA A 42 -6.11 -4.15 6.91
N GLY A 43 -5.26 -5.00 6.32
CA GLY A 43 -5.64 -6.12 5.46
C GLY A 43 -5.78 -5.77 3.99
N ILE A 44 -5.44 -4.56 3.58
CA ILE A 44 -5.55 -4.07 2.19
C ILE A 44 -4.19 -4.23 1.54
N LYS A 45 -4.04 -5.26 0.68
CA LYS A 45 -2.75 -5.64 0.10
C LYS A 45 -2.67 -5.35 -1.40
N SER A 46 -3.80 -5.12 -2.06
CA SER A 46 -3.88 -4.88 -3.49
C SER A 46 -4.77 -3.69 -3.85
N ILE A 47 -4.64 -3.20 -5.07
CA ILE A 47 -5.55 -2.19 -5.64
C ILE A 47 -7.00 -2.74 -5.65
N GLU A 48 -7.17 -4.03 -5.87
CA GLU A 48 -8.48 -4.68 -5.87
C GLU A 48 -9.10 -4.71 -4.47
N ASP A 49 -8.31 -5.03 -3.43
CA ASP A 49 -8.77 -4.92 -2.04
C ASP A 49 -9.20 -3.48 -1.74
N LEU A 50 -8.41 -2.51 -2.22
CA LEU A 50 -8.69 -1.10 -1.98
C LEU A 50 -9.98 -0.66 -2.70
N ARG A 51 -10.29 -1.19 -3.89
CA ARG A 51 -11.59 -0.99 -4.57
C ARG A 51 -12.77 -1.60 -3.82
N ARG A 52 -12.58 -2.77 -3.20
CA ARG A 52 -13.64 -3.49 -2.47
C ARG A 52 -13.83 -2.96 -1.05
N THR A 53 -12.86 -2.20 -0.54
CA THR A 53 -12.92 -1.61 0.78
C THR A 53 -13.88 -0.42 0.79
N ASP A 54 -14.61 -0.22 1.89
CA ASP A 54 -15.44 0.97 2.07
C ASP A 54 -14.54 2.21 2.28
N PRO A 55 -14.76 3.34 1.57
CA PRO A 55 -14.07 4.61 1.82
C PRO A 55 -14.07 5.03 3.29
N LYS A 56 -15.14 4.78 4.05
CA LYS A 56 -15.22 5.07 5.49
C LYS A 56 -14.18 4.30 6.29
N ARG A 57 -13.87 3.07 5.89
CA ARG A 57 -12.81 2.28 6.52
C ARG A 57 -11.44 2.90 6.26
N LEU A 58 -11.19 3.45 5.06
CA LEU A 58 -9.94 4.18 4.80
C LEU A 58 -9.86 5.48 5.61
N LEU A 59 -10.96 6.23 5.74
CA LEU A 59 -11.01 7.46 6.54
C LEU A 59 -10.74 7.20 8.04
N SER A 60 -11.07 6.01 8.53
CA SER A 60 -10.74 5.60 9.91
C SER A 60 -9.24 5.33 10.13
N LEU A 61 -8.45 5.18 9.06
CA LEU A 61 -7.02 4.90 9.16
C LEU A 61 -6.23 6.18 9.42
N ARG A 62 -5.25 6.09 10.32
CA ARG A 62 -4.37 7.22 10.66
C ARG A 62 -3.63 7.72 9.42
N GLY A 63 -3.77 9.01 9.13
CA GLY A 63 -3.09 9.66 8.01
C GLY A 63 -3.81 9.53 6.65
N PHE A 64 -5.05 9.04 6.65
CA PHE A 64 -5.96 8.99 5.50
C PHE A 64 -7.10 9.99 5.69
N GLY A 65 -6.88 11.24 5.28
CA GLY A 65 -7.94 12.26 5.26
C GLY A 65 -8.82 12.17 4.01
N GLU A 66 -9.95 12.86 4.03
CA GLU A 66 -10.95 12.87 2.93
C GLU A 66 -10.34 13.17 1.57
N ALA A 67 -9.51 14.20 1.47
CA ALA A 67 -8.86 14.57 0.22
C ALA A 67 -7.96 13.44 -0.33
N LEU A 68 -7.22 12.76 0.56
CA LEU A 68 -6.34 11.66 0.14
C LEU A 68 -7.14 10.44 -0.27
N VAL A 69 -8.16 10.06 0.51
CA VAL A 69 -9.02 8.91 0.17
C VAL A 69 -9.69 9.14 -1.16
N ARG A 70 -10.24 10.33 -1.40
CA ARG A 70 -10.83 10.71 -2.70
C ARG A 70 -9.82 10.58 -3.84
N GLN A 71 -8.62 11.13 -3.69
CA GLN A 71 -7.57 11.05 -4.71
C GLN A 71 -7.18 9.60 -5.02
N ILE A 72 -7.06 8.75 -4.00
CA ILE A 72 -6.73 7.33 -4.17
C ILE A 72 -7.81 6.63 -5.01
N TYR A 73 -9.10 6.84 -4.71
CA TYR A 73 -10.19 6.24 -5.49
C TYR A 73 -10.29 6.83 -6.91
N GLU A 74 -10.02 8.11 -7.10
CA GLU A 74 -9.96 8.75 -8.41
C GLU A 74 -8.83 8.15 -9.27
N GLU A 75 -7.65 7.95 -8.70
CA GLU A 75 -6.50 7.33 -9.38
C GLU A 75 -6.79 5.87 -9.75
N ILE A 76 -7.35 5.11 -8.82
CA ILE A 76 -7.76 3.72 -9.06
C ILE A 76 -8.86 3.61 -10.12
N ALA A 77 -9.78 4.57 -10.19
CA ALA A 77 -10.80 4.62 -11.24
C ALA A 77 -10.20 4.97 -12.61
N SER A 78 -9.17 5.82 -12.65
CA SER A 78 -8.51 6.26 -13.89
C SER A 78 -7.49 5.26 -14.45
N SER A 79 -6.78 4.50 -13.60
CA SER A 79 -5.89 3.40 -14.04
C SER A 79 -6.63 2.25 -14.75
N ARG A 80 -7.97 2.24 -14.73
CA ARG A 80 -8.80 1.27 -15.47
C ARG A 80 -8.71 1.46 -16.99
N LYS A 81 -8.34 2.65 -17.47
CA LYS A 81 -8.31 2.97 -18.90
C LYS A 81 -7.12 2.37 -19.66
N GLU A 82 -6.07 1.93 -18.98
CA GLU A 82 -4.83 1.46 -19.64
C GLU A 82 -4.72 -0.06 -19.79
N GLN A 83 -5.58 -0.87 -19.15
CA GLN A 83 -5.50 -2.35 -19.24
C GLN A 83 -6.57 -2.99 -20.13
N GLN A 84 -7.26 -2.19 -20.94
CA GLN A 84 -8.21 -2.64 -21.98
C GLN A 84 -7.82 -2.18 -23.39
N GLY A 85 -6.57 -1.75 -23.59
CA GLY A 85 -5.98 -1.45 -24.89
C GLY A 85 -5.06 -2.57 -25.36
#